data_AF-A0A7R7TDM8-F1
#
_entry.id   AF-A0A7R7TDM8-F1
#
_cell.length_a   1.000
_cell.length_b   1.000
_cell.length_c   1.000
_cell.angle_alpha   90.00
_cell.angle_beta   90.00
_cell.angle_gamma   90.00
#
_symmetry.space_group_name_H-M   'P 1'
#
loop_
_entity.id
_entity.type
_entity.pdbx_description
1 polymer ?
#
loop_
_entity_poly.entity_id
_entity_poly.type
_entity_poly.pdbx_seq_one_letter_code
_entity_poly.pdbx_strand_id
1 'polypeptide(L)'
;MRQWPLVLAGGLLLGACGLLPGFGGPKVSGEFQGDWSGVAQDLRLALVGLTTEGQVDYSNPLEIKDPSLTKGYLMELPPEASEGSYRVVAYRDDDNNGRYSNGDAVLGDTCSKYLLYANGSGTKLYWVGSPKTLKVKHGWNGYDAQKGGDPYQASVYTDYDLYRSGNCP
;
A
#
# COMPACT_ATOMS: atom_id res chain seq x y z
N MET A 1 22.81 -40.16 49.50
CA MET A 1 21.41 -39.69 49.49
C MET A 1 21.47 -38.16 49.58
N ARG A 2 21.62 -37.37 48.50
CA ARG A 2 20.72 -37.03 47.38
C ARG A 2 19.31 -36.64 47.81
N GLN A 3 19.07 -35.34 48.01
CA GLN A 3 17.79 -34.64 47.73
C GLN A 3 18.08 -33.16 47.37
N TRP A 4 17.50 -32.69 46.27
CA TRP A 4 17.61 -31.35 45.67
C TRP A 4 16.47 -30.44 46.15
N PRO A 5 16.66 -29.11 46.25
CA PRO A 5 15.57 -28.17 46.09
C PRO A 5 15.60 -27.54 44.69
N LEU A 6 14.47 -27.70 43.99
CA LEU A 6 14.08 -27.02 42.77
C LEU A 6 14.03 -25.51 43.01
N VAL A 7 14.77 -24.73 42.23
CA VAL A 7 14.55 -23.28 42.09
C VAL A 7 13.89 -23.04 40.74
N LEU A 8 12.75 -22.37 40.81
CA LEU A 8 11.87 -22.04 39.70
C LEU A 8 12.63 -21.36 38.55
N ALA A 9 12.60 -21.98 37.38
CA ALA A 9 12.85 -21.31 36.11
C ALA A 9 11.65 -20.41 35.81
N GLY A 10 11.67 -19.18 36.33
CA GLY A 10 10.73 -18.13 35.99
C GLY A 10 10.85 -17.78 34.51
N GLY A 11 9.81 -18.13 33.75
CA GLY A 11 9.68 -17.77 32.35
C GLY A 11 9.72 -16.25 32.17
N LEU A 12 10.69 -15.81 31.38
CA LEU A 12 10.62 -14.54 30.67
C LEU A 12 10.52 -14.89 29.19
N LEU A 13 9.29 -15.19 28.77
CA LEU A 13 8.85 -14.95 27.39
C LEU A 13 8.84 -13.43 27.20
N LEU A 14 10.03 -12.87 26.97
CA LEU A 14 10.12 -11.53 26.41
C LEU A 14 9.50 -11.62 25.03
N GLY A 15 8.31 -11.04 24.91
CA GLY A 15 7.52 -10.99 23.70
C GLY A 15 8.42 -10.59 22.54
N ALA A 16 8.50 -11.47 21.55
CA ALA A 16 8.77 -11.03 20.20
C ALA A 16 7.65 -10.04 19.86
N CYS A 17 7.91 -8.73 20.05
CA CYS A 17 7.35 -7.73 19.18
C CYS A 17 7.83 -8.14 17.80
N GLY A 18 7.01 -8.92 17.09
CA GLY A 18 7.14 -9.13 15.66
C GLY A 18 7.09 -7.75 15.05
N LEU A 19 8.26 -7.18 14.80
CA LEU A 19 8.45 -6.09 13.88
C LEU A 19 7.96 -6.64 12.54
N LEU A 20 6.68 -6.42 12.23
CA LEU A 20 6.25 -6.47 10.84
C LEU A 20 7.23 -5.55 10.10
N PRO A 21 7.97 -6.04 9.09
CA PRO A 21 8.92 -5.22 8.35
C PRO A 21 8.11 -4.20 7.56
N GLY A 22 7.79 -3.11 8.23
CA GLY A 22 7.14 -1.94 7.68
C GLY A 22 8.21 -0.98 7.19
N PHE A 23 7.91 -0.25 6.12
CA PHE A 23 8.85 0.71 5.56
C PHE A 23 9.08 1.92 6.50
N GLY A 24 8.23 2.12 7.53
CA GLY A 24 8.39 3.19 8.51
C GLY A 24 7.94 4.57 8.02
N GLY A 25 7.34 4.66 6.83
CA GLY A 25 6.72 5.87 6.29
C GLY A 25 5.25 6.05 6.70
N PRO A 26 4.57 7.05 6.13
CA PRO A 26 3.11 7.21 6.27
C PRO A 26 2.36 5.95 5.82
N LYS A 27 1.11 5.82 6.24
CA LYS A 27 0.28 4.66 5.91
C LYS A 27 -0.81 5.03 4.91
N VAL A 28 -1.25 4.07 4.12
CA VAL A 28 -2.44 4.17 3.29
C VAL A 28 -3.41 3.06 3.65
N SER A 29 -4.69 3.39 3.72
CA SER A 29 -5.75 2.45 4.06
C SER A 29 -6.99 2.68 3.21
N GLY A 30 -7.70 1.60 2.95
CA GLY A 30 -8.99 1.61 2.26
C GLY A 30 -9.69 0.27 2.40
N GLU A 31 -10.88 0.21 1.85
CA GLU A 31 -11.73 -0.98 1.85
C GLU A 31 -11.73 -1.66 0.48
N PHE A 32 -12.02 -2.96 0.46
CA PHE A 32 -12.27 -3.68 -0.79
C PHE A 32 -13.72 -3.48 -1.21
N GLN A 33 -13.94 -2.77 -2.31
CA GLN A 33 -15.28 -2.44 -2.79
C GLN A 33 -15.75 -3.44 -3.87
N GLY A 34 -17.01 -3.85 -3.77
CA GLY A 34 -17.63 -4.82 -4.70
C GLY A 34 -17.33 -6.29 -4.38
N ASP A 35 -17.53 -7.17 -5.36
CA ASP A 35 -17.37 -8.62 -5.19
C ASP A 35 -15.98 -9.12 -5.61
N TRP A 36 -15.20 -9.56 -4.61
CA TRP A 36 -13.85 -10.10 -4.74
C TRP A 36 -13.79 -11.63 -4.60
N SER A 37 -14.91 -12.31 -4.40
CA SER A 37 -14.97 -13.74 -4.07
C SER A 37 -14.30 -14.66 -5.12
N GLY A 38 -14.33 -14.27 -6.40
CA GLY A 38 -13.72 -15.03 -7.50
C GLY A 38 -12.22 -14.77 -7.73
N VAL A 39 -11.58 -13.90 -6.94
CA VAL A 39 -10.19 -13.46 -7.16
C VAL A 39 -9.37 -13.36 -5.87
N ALA A 40 -9.85 -13.95 -4.77
CA ALA A 40 -9.22 -13.86 -3.46
C ALA A 40 -7.94 -14.71 -3.30
N GLN A 41 -7.75 -15.73 -4.14
CA GLN A 41 -6.54 -16.57 -4.07
C GLN A 41 -5.32 -15.81 -4.59
N ASP A 42 -4.23 -15.90 -3.84
CA ASP A 42 -2.93 -15.28 -4.15
C ASP A 42 -3.02 -13.77 -4.38
N LEU A 43 -4.01 -13.12 -3.75
CA LEU A 43 -4.19 -11.68 -3.84
C LEU A 43 -3.17 -10.97 -2.96
N ARG A 44 -2.43 -10.04 -3.55
CA ARG A 44 -1.47 -9.19 -2.85
C ARG A 44 -1.68 -7.73 -3.24
N LEU A 45 -1.08 -6.84 -2.45
CA LEU A 45 -1.09 -5.42 -2.74
C LEU A 45 0.30 -4.91 -3.11
N ALA A 46 0.33 -3.97 -4.02
CA ALA A 46 1.54 -3.21 -4.34
C ALA A 46 1.20 -1.72 -4.47
N LEU A 47 2.18 -0.88 -4.20
CA LEU A 47 2.16 0.53 -4.56
C LEU A 47 2.86 0.66 -5.92
N VAL A 48 2.11 0.99 -6.97
CA VAL A 48 2.65 1.14 -8.32
C VAL A 48 2.66 2.62 -8.70
N GLY A 49 3.83 3.10 -9.11
CA GLY A 49 4.09 4.48 -9.47
C GLY A 49 4.43 4.67 -10.93
N LEU A 50 3.99 5.80 -11.48
CA LEU A 50 4.48 6.34 -12.74
C LEU A 50 5.34 7.57 -12.45
N THR A 51 6.63 7.47 -12.79
CA THR A 51 7.62 8.55 -12.64
C THR A 51 8.16 8.98 -14.01
N THR A 52 9.05 9.97 -14.02
CA THR A 52 9.76 10.41 -15.24
C THR A 52 10.69 9.35 -15.81
N GLU A 53 11.16 8.41 -14.98
CA GLU A 53 12.06 7.32 -15.35
C GLU A 53 11.31 6.05 -15.80
N GLY A 54 9.99 6.00 -15.60
CA GLY A 54 9.14 4.89 -15.98
C GLY A 54 8.24 4.42 -14.85
N GLN A 55 7.81 3.16 -14.93
CA GLN A 55 7.01 2.54 -13.88
C GLN A 55 7.91 2.00 -12.77
N VAL A 56 7.53 2.23 -11.52
CA VAL A 56 8.19 1.69 -10.32
C VAL A 56 7.14 1.04 -9.43
N ASP A 57 7.53 0.08 -8.60
CA ASP A 57 6.62 -0.60 -7.69
C ASP A 57 7.26 -0.89 -6.32
N TYR A 58 6.41 -0.95 -5.31
CA TYR A 58 6.75 -1.36 -3.96
C TYR A 58 5.72 -2.38 -3.48
N SER A 59 6.15 -3.63 -3.35
CA SER A 59 5.26 -4.74 -3.02
C SER A 59 5.04 -4.85 -1.51
N ASN A 60 3.81 -5.12 -1.09
CA ASN A 60 3.52 -5.54 0.28
C ASN A 60 3.72 -7.06 0.39
N PRO A 61 4.55 -7.54 1.34
CA PRO A 61 4.78 -8.97 1.51
C PRO A 61 3.56 -9.74 2.04
N LEU A 62 2.53 -9.05 2.55
CA LEU A 62 1.34 -9.68 3.10
C LEU A 62 0.37 -10.12 2.01
N GLU A 63 0.05 -11.42 2.03
CA GLU A 63 -1.02 -12.02 1.23
C GLU A 63 -2.40 -11.77 1.87
N ILE A 64 -3.40 -11.48 1.04
CA ILE A 64 -4.77 -11.23 1.44
C ILE A 64 -5.63 -12.42 1.04
N LYS A 65 -5.82 -13.34 2.00
CA LYS A 65 -6.48 -14.63 1.76
C LYS A 65 -7.97 -14.52 1.42
N ASP A 66 -8.65 -13.55 2.01
CA ASP A 66 -10.06 -13.30 1.73
C ASP A 66 -10.40 -11.81 1.92
N PRO A 67 -10.46 -11.03 0.83
CA PRO A 67 -10.85 -9.63 0.87
C PRO A 67 -12.25 -9.40 1.44
N SER A 68 -13.16 -10.35 1.23
CA SER A 68 -14.55 -10.31 1.70
C SER A 68 -14.65 -10.38 3.22
N LEU A 69 -13.69 -11.07 3.86
CA LEU A 69 -13.57 -11.15 5.32
C LEU A 69 -12.66 -10.07 5.90
N THR A 70 -11.61 -9.69 5.18
CA THR A 70 -10.61 -8.72 5.65
C THR A 70 -11.18 -7.30 5.68
N LYS A 71 -12.22 -7.02 4.87
CA LYS A 71 -12.98 -5.75 4.74
C LYS A 71 -12.17 -4.53 4.28
N GLY A 72 -10.89 -4.44 4.63
CA GLY A 72 -9.99 -3.41 4.15
C GLY A 72 -8.52 -3.77 4.34
N TYR A 73 -7.65 -2.80 4.09
CA TYR A 73 -6.22 -2.97 4.14
C TYR A 73 -5.54 -1.77 4.79
N LEU A 74 -4.32 -2.01 5.26
CA LEU A 74 -3.39 -0.99 5.70
C LEU A 74 -2.02 -1.34 5.11
N MET A 75 -1.45 -0.42 4.36
CA MET A 75 -0.13 -0.57 3.75
C MET A 75 0.77 0.58 4.22
N GLU A 76 2.01 0.27 4.55
CA GLU A 76 3.02 1.31 4.81
C GLU A 76 3.65 1.77 3.50
N LEU A 77 3.80 3.08 3.35
CA LEU A 77 4.50 3.68 2.22
C LEU A 77 5.99 3.74 2.51
N PRO A 78 6.86 3.65 1.48
CA PRO A 78 8.28 3.85 1.69
C PRO A 78 8.54 5.28 2.18
N PRO A 79 9.52 5.50 3.07
CA PRO A 79 9.79 6.82 3.63
C PRO A 79 10.25 7.79 2.54
N GLU A 80 10.93 7.26 1.53
CA GLU A 80 11.31 7.97 0.31
C GLU A 80 10.95 7.13 -0.92
N ALA A 81 10.57 7.81 -2.01
CA ALA A 81 10.31 7.19 -3.29
C ALA A 81 10.85 8.07 -4.43
N SER A 82 10.74 7.57 -5.66
CA SER A 82 10.97 8.42 -6.84
C SER A 82 9.83 9.44 -6.97
N GLU A 83 10.10 10.62 -7.54
CA GLU A 83 9.04 11.62 -7.72
C GLU A 83 8.04 11.12 -8.77
N GLY A 84 6.76 11.02 -8.40
CA GLY A 84 5.78 10.41 -9.27
C GLY A 84 4.39 10.28 -8.69
N SER A 85 3.51 9.69 -9.50
CA SER A 85 2.10 9.45 -9.16
C SER A 85 1.89 7.98 -8.90
N TYR A 86 1.43 7.63 -7.71
CA TYR A 86 1.30 6.26 -7.24
C TYR A 86 -0.14 5.89 -6.97
N ARG A 87 -0.46 4.62 -7.13
CA ARG A 87 -1.73 4.00 -6.73
C ARG A 87 -1.46 2.70 -6.02
N VAL A 88 -2.35 2.34 -5.10
CA VAL A 88 -2.37 0.98 -4.58
C VAL A 88 -3.09 0.12 -5.60
N VAL A 89 -2.48 -1.01 -5.93
CA VAL A 89 -3.05 -2.01 -6.83
C VAL A 89 -3.19 -3.32 -6.08
N ALA A 90 -4.28 -4.04 -6.36
CA ALA A 90 -4.43 -5.43 -6.00
C ALA A 90 -4.05 -6.28 -7.22
N TYR A 91 -3.15 -7.23 -7.05
CA TYR A 91 -2.66 -8.09 -8.12
C TYR A 91 -2.72 -9.56 -7.70
N ARG A 92 -2.76 -10.45 -8.70
CA ARG A 92 -2.60 -11.89 -8.50
C ARG A 92 -1.13 -12.26 -8.64
N ASP A 93 -0.58 -12.88 -7.60
CA ASP A 93 0.80 -13.38 -7.56
C ASP A 93 0.86 -14.84 -8.03
N ASP A 94 0.71 -15.04 -9.34
CA ASP A 94 0.58 -16.39 -9.94
C ASP A 94 1.85 -17.25 -9.80
N ASP A 95 3.03 -16.63 -9.66
CA ASP A 95 4.31 -17.33 -9.45
C ASP A 95 4.71 -17.44 -7.96
N ASN A 96 3.88 -16.90 -7.07
CA ASN A 96 4.03 -16.90 -5.61
C ASN A 96 5.39 -16.36 -5.12
N ASN A 97 5.94 -15.37 -5.84
CA ASN A 97 7.22 -14.77 -5.48
C ASN A 97 7.07 -13.64 -4.43
N GLY A 98 5.83 -13.25 -4.12
CA GLY A 98 5.49 -12.23 -3.14
C GLY A 98 5.68 -10.79 -3.60
N ARG A 99 5.89 -10.57 -4.90
CA ARG A 99 6.22 -9.28 -5.50
C ARG A 99 5.39 -9.06 -6.77
N TYR A 100 4.99 -7.81 -6.95
CA TYR A 100 4.47 -7.35 -8.20
C TYR A 100 5.59 -7.36 -9.25
N SER A 101 5.30 -7.91 -10.41
CA SER A 101 6.23 -8.07 -11.50
C SER A 101 5.52 -7.85 -12.83
N ASN A 102 6.33 -7.65 -13.88
CA ASN A 102 5.82 -7.38 -15.20
C ASN A 102 5.21 -8.67 -15.80
N GLY A 103 3.89 -8.79 -15.77
CA GLY A 103 3.15 -9.99 -16.17
C GLY A 103 1.99 -10.32 -15.22
N ASP A 104 2.04 -9.81 -13.99
CA ASP A 104 1.00 -10.06 -13.01
C ASP A 104 -0.31 -9.38 -13.39
N ALA A 105 -1.42 -10.10 -13.17
CA ALA A 105 -2.74 -9.59 -13.45
C ALA A 105 -3.14 -8.57 -12.38
N VAL A 106 -3.29 -7.30 -12.77
CA VAL A 106 -3.92 -6.27 -11.93
C VAL A 106 -5.42 -6.54 -11.86
N LEU A 107 -5.90 -6.84 -10.66
CA LEU A 107 -7.29 -7.18 -10.37
C LEU A 107 -8.11 -5.97 -9.91
N GLY A 108 -7.45 -4.91 -9.45
CA GLY A 108 -8.09 -3.65 -9.07
C GLY A 108 -7.10 -2.59 -8.63
N ASP A 109 -7.57 -1.36 -8.52
CA ASP A 109 -6.77 -0.21 -8.09
C ASP A 109 -7.62 0.82 -7.32
N THR A 110 -6.96 1.88 -6.84
CA THR A 110 -7.59 2.99 -6.11
C THR A 110 -8.26 4.03 -7.02
N CYS A 111 -8.44 3.72 -8.30
CA CYS A 111 -9.11 4.53 -9.31
C CYS A 111 -8.53 5.95 -9.42
N SER A 112 -9.34 6.95 -9.03
CA SER A 112 -9.02 8.37 -9.06
C SER A 112 -8.21 8.84 -7.85
N LYS A 113 -7.98 8.00 -6.84
CA LYS A 113 -7.14 8.31 -5.68
C LYS A 113 -5.68 8.01 -5.99
N TYR A 114 -4.85 9.02 -5.85
CA TYR A 114 -3.41 8.97 -6.07
C TYR A 114 -2.64 9.33 -4.79
N LEU A 115 -1.46 8.75 -4.65
CA LEU A 115 -0.42 9.16 -3.72
C LEU A 115 0.70 9.79 -4.55
N LEU A 116 0.99 11.06 -4.33
CA LEU A 116 2.02 11.81 -5.04
C LEU A 116 3.25 11.91 -4.15
N TYR A 117 4.37 11.37 -4.61
CA TYR A 117 5.64 11.62 -3.93
C TYR A 117 6.33 12.82 -4.57
N ALA A 118 6.78 13.76 -3.73
CA ALA A 118 7.48 14.96 -4.16
C ALA A 118 8.86 15.04 -3.50
N ASN A 119 9.92 15.22 -4.29
CA ASN A 119 11.27 15.41 -3.77
C ASN A 119 11.49 16.83 -3.19
N GLY A 120 10.53 17.73 -3.36
CA GLY A 120 10.55 19.09 -2.84
C GLY A 120 9.16 19.73 -2.87
N SER A 121 8.94 20.75 -2.05
CA SER A 121 7.69 21.50 -2.05
C SER A 121 7.62 22.44 -3.26
N GLY A 122 6.43 22.65 -3.83
CA GLY A 122 6.22 23.58 -4.93
C GLY A 122 5.16 23.13 -5.91
N THR A 123 5.12 23.79 -7.06
CA THR A 123 4.22 23.47 -8.17
C THR A 123 4.91 22.50 -9.12
N LYS A 124 4.37 21.29 -9.28
CA LYS A 124 4.97 20.18 -10.05
C LYS A 124 3.95 19.53 -10.97
N LEU A 125 4.41 18.86 -12.03
CA LEU A 125 3.57 18.14 -12.98
C LEU A 125 3.46 16.66 -12.59
N TYR A 126 2.24 16.15 -12.48
CA TYR A 126 1.94 14.75 -12.14
C TYR A 126 0.97 14.15 -13.16
N TRP A 127 1.00 12.83 -13.32
CA TRP A 127 0.05 12.08 -14.14
C TRP A 127 -1.03 11.46 -13.25
N VAL A 128 -2.22 12.05 -13.26
CA VAL A 128 -3.35 11.66 -12.42
C VAL A 128 -4.58 11.39 -13.29
N GLY A 129 -4.44 10.41 -14.19
CA GLY A 129 -5.36 10.15 -15.30
C GLY A 129 -5.10 11.05 -16.51
N SER A 130 -4.63 12.28 -16.27
CA SER A 130 -4.07 13.19 -17.25
C SER A 130 -2.96 14.04 -16.61
N PRO A 131 -2.10 14.74 -17.39
CA PRO A 131 -1.10 15.63 -16.84
C PRO A 131 -1.77 16.78 -16.08
N LYS A 132 -1.43 16.95 -14.81
CA LYS A 132 -1.91 18.07 -13.97
C LYS A 132 -0.77 18.74 -13.21
N THR A 133 -0.80 20.06 -13.21
CA THR A 133 0.10 20.88 -12.41
C THR A 133 -0.51 21.08 -11.02
N LEU A 134 0.15 20.57 -9.98
CA LEU A 134 -0.35 20.53 -8.62
C LEU A 134 0.65 21.15 -7.65
N LYS A 135 0.15 21.83 -6.62
CA LYS A 135 0.96 22.37 -5.53
C LYS A 135 1.11 21.32 -4.44
N VAL A 136 2.32 20.81 -4.26
CA VAL A 136 2.64 19.73 -3.34
C VAL A 136 3.63 20.17 -2.26
N LYS A 137 3.67 19.44 -1.16
CA LYS A 137 4.71 19.53 -0.14
C LYS A 137 5.71 18.38 -0.33
N HIS A 138 6.96 18.58 0.09
CA HIS A 138 7.96 17.51 0.10
C HIS A 138 7.45 16.26 0.85
N GLY A 139 7.70 15.08 0.28
CA GLY A 139 7.22 13.79 0.76
C GLY A 139 5.92 13.34 0.08
N TRP A 140 5.16 12.47 0.75
CA TRP A 140 3.88 11.97 0.27
C TRP A 140 2.79 13.03 0.35
N ASN A 141 1.89 13.04 -0.65
CA ASN A 141 0.68 13.84 -0.68
C ASN A 141 -0.47 12.98 -1.25
N GLY A 142 -1.63 12.97 -0.61
CA GLY A 142 -2.84 12.37 -1.16
C GLY A 142 -3.52 13.31 -2.15
N TYR A 143 -4.11 12.76 -3.20
CA TYR A 143 -4.84 13.51 -4.22
C TYR A 143 -6.02 12.69 -4.77
N ASP A 144 -7.16 13.34 -4.98
CA ASP A 144 -8.35 12.75 -5.59
C ASP A 144 -8.59 13.46 -6.93
N ALA A 145 -8.31 12.77 -8.03
CA ALA A 145 -8.40 13.33 -9.37
C ALA A 145 -9.85 13.58 -9.82
N GLN A 146 -10.82 12.86 -9.22
CA GLN A 146 -12.24 12.98 -9.53
C GLN A 146 -12.85 14.19 -8.82
N LYS A 147 -12.51 14.41 -7.54
CA LYS A 147 -12.95 15.59 -6.77
C LYS A 147 -12.12 16.83 -7.11
N GLY A 148 -10.87 16.66 -7.51
CA GLY A 148 -9.92 17.75 -7.68
C GLY A 148 -9.49 18.36 -6.35
N GLY A 149 -9.13 19.65 -6.37
CA GLY A 149 -8.62 20.38 -5.21
C GLY A 149 -7.11 20.28 -5.04
N ASP A 150 -6.63 20.69 -3.86
CA ASP A 150 -5.21 20.68 -3.53
C ASP A 150 -4.79 19.32 -2.95
N PRO A 151 -3.60 18.79 -3.31
CA PRO A 151 -3.00 17.66 -2.61
C PRO A 151 -2.80 17.94 -1.12
N TYR A 152 -2.88 16.90 -0.29
CA TYR A 152 -2.80 17.01 1.18
C TYR A 152 -1.77 16.04 1.77
N GLN A 153 -1.20 16.35 2.94
CA GLN A 153 -0.32 15.42 3.67
C GLN A 153 -1.05 14.84 4.88
N ALA A 154 -0.83 13.57 5.14
CA ALA A 154 -1.35 12.88 6.31
C ALA A 154 -0.35 11.83 6.81
N SER A 155 -0.46 11.45 8.10
CA SER A 155 0.22 10.28 8.64
C SER A 155 -0.45 8.98 8.19
N VAL A 156 -1.76 9.03 7.94
CA VAL A 156 -2.55 7.94 7.36
C VAL A 156 -3.45 8.53 6.27
N TYR A 157 -3.29 8.05 5.05
CA TYR A 157 -4.11 8.36 3.88
C TYR A 157 -5.31 7.40 3.84
N THR A 158 -6.48 7.89 4.23
CA THR A 158 -7.73 7.09 4.29
C THR A 158 -8.55 7.22 3.01
N ASP A 159 -9.55 6.34 2.88
CA ASP A 159 -10.48 6.29 1.74
C ASP A 159 -9.80 5.99 0.40
N TYR A 160 -8.70 5.22 0.43
CA TYR A 160 -8.04 4.64 -0.75
C TYR A 160 -8.64 3.28 -1.07
N ASP A 161 -9.94 3.27 -1.32
CA ASP A 161 -10.67 2.03 -1.55
C ASP A 161 -10.21 1.35 -2.84
N LEU A 162 -10.09 0.02 -2.79
CA LEU A 162 -9.75 -0.80 -3.93
C LEU A 162 -11.02 -1.25 -4.63
N TYR A 163 -11.14 -0.87 -5.90
CA TYR A 163 -12.21 -1.30 -6.79
C TYR A 163 -11.65 -2.33 -7.76
N ARG A 164 -12.44 -3.34 -8.08
CA ARG A 164 -12.06 -4.28 -9.15
C ARG A 164 -11.87 -3.54 -10.46
N SER A 165 -10.94 -4.05 -11.27
CA SER A 165 -10.65 -3.52 -12.60
C SER A 165 -11.94 -3.40 -13.42
N GLY A 166 -12.20 -2.21 -13.96
CA GLY A 166 -13.43 -1.88 -14.68
C GLY A 166 -14.61 -1.39 -13.83
N ASN A 167 -14.50 -1.37 -12.49
CA ASN A 167 -15.58 -0.99 -11.58
C ASN A 167 -15.31 0.31 -10.81
N CYS A 168 -14.43 1.17 -11.33
CA CYS A 168 -14.21 2.49 -10.75
C CYS A 168 -15.48 3.35 -10.79
N PRO A 169 -15.78 4.13 -9.73
CA PRO A 169 -16.95 5.00 -9.67
C PRO A 169 -16.84 6.26 -10.54
#